data_AF-A0A9Q0M5A1-F1
#
_entry.id   AF-A0A9Q0M5A1-F1
#
_cell.length_a   1.000
_cell.length_b   1.000
_cell.length_c   1.000
_cell.angle_alpha   90.00
_cell.angle_beta   90.00
_cell.angle_gamma   90.00
#
_symmetry.space_group_name_H-M   'P 1'
#
loop_
_entity.id
_entity.type
_entity.pdbx_description
1 polymer ?
#
loop_
_entity_poly.entity_id
_entity_poly.type
_entity_poly.pdbx_seq_one_letter_code
_entity_poly.pdbx_strand_id
1 'polypeptide(L)'
;MVRWLFFFNDPHRILPRNTKEFEEFCDEKSRIELYVTAYARRCLPKFPRQVTSLLMFGIARKNRYYCNFVKGKSDIIQGAKCINTIKETGAQCLTQTINDLMAIRHAPTDGKIAKTCCTYYRLEECLVHKTQEDHKVCTPKDAKRMEELLEGYSGQMINHVCAKYPKDLDHCAKLLSKRELSKLRKISSKNKEESYSILQPMIDILDSIPP
;
A
#
# COMPACT_ATOMS: atom_id res chain seq x y z
N MET A 1 9.59 -9.68 8.53
CA MET A 1 8.23 -9.19 8.16
C MET A 1 8.36 -8.29 6.92
N VAL A 2 7.45 -8.39 5.95
CA VAL A 2 7.64 -7.94 4.55
C VAL A 2 7.62 -6.41 4.38
N ARG A 3 8.70 -5.73 4.75
CA ARG A 3 8.95 -4.30 4.40
C ARG A 3 8.95 -4.09 2.88
N TRP A 4 9.38 -5.11 2.15
CA TRP A 4 9.69 -5.09 0.71
C TRP A 4 8.49 -4.92 -0.23
N LEU A 5 7.24 -4.99 0.24
CA LEU A 5 6.09 -4.81 -0.64
C LEU A 5 5.84 -3.34 -0.98
N PHE A 6 6.24 -2.41 -0.12
CA PHE A 6 5.89 -1.00 -0.25
C PHE A 6 7.14 -0.14 -0.41
N PHE A 7 7.23 0.55 -1.56
CA PHE A 7 8.41 1.30 -2.00
C PHE A 7 8.85 2.39 -1.01
N PHE A 8 7.91 3.13 -0.44
CA PHE A 8 8.22 4.35 0.31
C PHE A 8 8.83 4.08 1.70
N ASN A 9 8.52 2.95 2.34
CA ASN A 9 8.95 2.69 3.73
C ASN A 9 10.30 1.95 3.85
N ASP A 10 10.98 1.74 2.73
CA ASP A 10 12.31 1.14 2.67
C ASP A 10 13.32 2.18 2.17
N PRO A 11 14.21 2.72 3.00
CA PRO A 11 15.13 3.78 2.61
C PRO A 11 16.11 3.37 1.51
N HIS A 12 16.43 2.08 1.40
CA HIS A 12 17.38 1.57 0.41
C HIS A 12 16.76 1.35 -0.97
N ARG A 13 15.42 1.36 -1.06
CA ARG A 13 14.74 1.07 -2.31
C ARG A 13 14.64 2.31 -3.19
N ILE A 14 15.23 2.26 -4.37
CA ILE A 14 15.19 3.37 -5.33
C ILE A 14 14.57 2.83 -6.61
N LEU A 15 13.69 3.62 -7.26
CA LEU A 15 13.20 3.26 -8.58
C LEU A 15 14.34 3.43 -9.60
N PRO A 16 14.48 2.49 -10.54
CA PRO A 16 15.61 2.45 -11.44
C PRO A 16 15.62 3.65 -12.38
N ARG A 17 16.79 4.27 -12.53
CA ARG A 17 17.01 5.48 -13.32
C ARG A 17 17.57 5.20 -14.71
N ASN A 18 17.99 3.96 -14.95
CA ASN A 18 18.58 3.50 -16.20
C ASN A 18 18.26 2.02 -16.44
N THR A 19 18.65 1.52 -17.60
CA THR A 19 18.41 0.13 -18.03
C THR A 19 19.01 -0.90 -17.07
N LYS A 20 20.24 -0.69 -16.59
CA LYS A 20 20.93 -1.66 -15.73
C LYS A 20 20.22 -1.80 -14.38
N GLU A 21 19.94 -0.68 -13.72
CA GLU A 21 19.18 -0.66 -12.47
C GLU A 21 17.78 -1.28 -12.64
N PHE A 22 17.18 -1.13 -13.83
CA PHE A 22 15.86 -1.68 -14.13
C PHE A 22 15.84 -3.21 -14.19
N GLU A 23 16.89 -3.82 -14.73
CA GLU A 23 17.04 -5.28 -14.77
C GLU A 23 17.16 -5.84 -13.34
N GLU A 24 18.02 -5.24 -12.51
CA GLU A 24 18.17 -5.59 -11.09
C GLU A 24 16.85 -5.44 -10.31
N PHE A 25 16.10 -4.36 -10.59
CA PHE A 25 14.77 -4.13 -10.00
C PHE A 25 13.79 -5.26 -10.34
N CYS A 26 13.76 -5.74 -11.58
CA CYS A 26 12.85 -6.79 -12.02
C CYS A 26 13.17 -8.16 -11.40
N ASP A 27 14.45 -8.50 -11.27
CA ASP A 27 14.89 -9.72 -10.61
C ASP A 27 14.53 -9.72 -9.12
N GLU A 28 14.76 -8.59 -8.45
CA GLU A 28 14.41 -8.43 -7.03
C GLU A 28 12.89 -8.60 -6.81
N LYS A 29 12.07 -7.97 -7.65
CA LYS A 29 10.60 -8.05 -7.57
C LYS A 29 10.11 -9.48 -7.73
N SER A 30 10.60 -10.19 -8.73
CA SER A 30 10.22 -11.59 -8.99
C SER A 30 10.51 -12.49 -7.78
N ARG A 31 11.68 -12.32 -7.15
CA ARG A 31 12.06 -13.05 -5.94
C ARG A 31 11.14 -12.74 -4.75
N ILE A 32 10.81 -11.46 -4.54
CA ILE A 32 9.93 -11.03 -3.45
C ILE A 32 8.51 -11.58 -3.64
N GLU A 33 7.97 -11.55 -4.87
CA GLU A 33 6.65 -12.09 -5.18
C GLU A 33 6.51 -13.56 -4.81
N LEU A 34 7.52 -14.38 -5.15
CA LEU A 34 7.55 -15.79 -4.79
C LEU A 34 7.53 -16.00 -3.27
N TYR A 35 8.29 -15.20 -2.53
CA TYR A 35 8.33 -15.28 -1.06
C TYR A 35 6.98 -14.94 -0.44
N VAL A 36 6.35 -13.84 -0.87
CA VAL A 36 5.05 -13.41 -0.32
C VAL A 36 3.95 -14.41 -0.65
N THR A 37 3.94 -14.92 -1.89
CA THR A 37 2.96 -15.94 -2.31
C THR A 37 3.12 -17.24 -1.52
N ALA A 38 4.36 -17.69 -1.30
CA ALA A 38 4.64 -18.87 -0.49
C ALA A 38 4.22 -18.67 0.98
N TYR A 39 4.51 -17.50 1.56
CA TYR A 39 4.07 -17.13 2.91
C TYR A 39 2.55 -17.13 3.01
N ALA A 40 1.84 -16.46 2.08
CA ALA A 40 0.39 -16.41 2.08
C ALA A 40 -0.24 -17.81 2.05
N ARG A 41 0.29 -18.69 1.20
CA ARG A 41 -0.19 -20.08 1.07
C ARG A 41 0.04 -20.91 2.33
N ARG A 42 1.19 -20.76 2.99
CA ARG A 42 1.61 -21.62 4.12
C ARG A 42 1.13 -21.12 5.48
N CYS A 43 1.06 -19.81 5.66
CA CYS A 43 0.95 -19.20 6.99
C CYS A 43 -0.38 -18.47 7.21
N LEU A 44 -1.07 -18.01 6.16
CA LEU A 44 -2.31 -17.25 6.33
C LEU A 44 -3.55 -18.14 6.36
N PRO A 45 -4.55 -17.83 7.20
CA PRO A 45 -5.85 -18.50 7.18
C PRO A 45 -6.64 -18.12 5.92
N LYS A 46 -7.79 -18.78 5.70
CA LYS A 46 -8.51 -18.77 4.40
C LYS A 46 -8.79 -17.35 3.89
N PHE A 47 -9.36 -16.47 4.72
CA PHE A 47 -9.76 -15.13 4.29
C PHE A 47 -8.56 -14.18 4.07
N PRO A 48 -7.63 -14.00 5.03
CA PRO A 48 -6.41 -13.21 4.78
C PRO A 48 -5.56 -13.74 3.61
N ARG A 49 -5.52 -15.07 3.41
CA ARG A 49 -4.86 -15.70 2.25
C ARG A 49 -5.52 -15.28 0.93
N GLN A 50 -6.85 -15.29 0.85
CA GLN A 50 -7.59 -14.87 -0.34
C GLN A 50 -7.32 -13.39 -0.66
N VAL A 51 -7.42 -12.51 0.34
CA VAL A 51 -7.15 -11.08 0.17
C VAL A 51 -5.70 -10.83 -0.26
N THR A 52 -4.74 -11.50 0.37
CA THR A 52 -3.32 -11.40 -0.01
C THR A 52 -3.08 -11.93 -1.42
N SER A 53 -3.76 -12.99 -1.83
CA SER A 53 -3.65 -13.54 -3.19
C SER A 53 -4.16 -12.57 -4.26
N LEU A 54 -5.25 -11.84 -3.98
CA LEU A 54 -5.76 -10.79 -4.86
C LEU A 54 -4.77 -9.61 -4.99
N LEU A 55 -4.18 -9.19 -3.87
CA LEU A 55 -3.14 -8.16 -3.87
C LEU A 55 -1.91 -8.61 -4.69
N MET A 56 -1.44 -9.84 -4.46
CA MET A 56 -0.29 -10.39 -5.19
C MET A 56 -0.58 -10.58 -6.68
N PHE A 57 -1.81 -10.90 -7.05
CA PHE A 57 -2.21 -10.97 -8.46
C PHE A 57 -2.08 -9.61 -9.16
N GLY A 58 -2.55 -8.52 -8.52
CA GLY A 58 -2.39 -7.15 -9.04
C GLY A 58 -0.93 -6.76 -9.19
N ILE A 59 -0.12 -7.01 -8.15
CA ILE A 59 1.33 -6.77 -8.14
C ILE A 59 2.03 -7.53 -9.27
N ALA A 60 1.82 -8.85 -9.36
CA ALA A 60 2.45 -9.70 -10.38
C ALA A 60 2.05 -9.28 -11.80
N ARG A 61 0.78 -8.93 -12.01
CA ARG A 61 0.30 -8.44 -13.32
C ARG A 61 1.01 -7.14 -13.73
N LYS A 62 1.11 -6.18 -12.82
CA LYS A 62 1.78 -4.89 -13.10
C LYS A 62 3.30 -5.04 -13.23
N ASN A 63 3.95 -5.84 -12.39
CA ASN A 63 5.38 -6.12 -12.53
C ASN A 63 5.70 -6.82 -13.84
N ARG A 64 4.87 -7.79 -14.28
CA ARG A 64 4.99 -8.38 -15.62
C ARG A 64 4.86 -7.33 -16.73
N TYR A 65 3.91 -6.39 -16.61
CA TYR A 65 3.79 -5.28 -17.57
C TYR A 65 5.08 -4.43 -17.59
N TYR A 66 5.61 -4.05 -16.44
CA TYR A 66 6.81 -3.22 -16.38
C TYR A 66 8.03 -3.97 -16.90
N CYS A 67 8.28 -5.20 -16.44
CA CYS A 67 9.50 -5.94 -16.71
C CYS A 67 9.57 -6.56 -18.10
N ASN A 68 8.43 -6.89 -18.73
CA ASN A 68 8.44 -7.61 -20.01
C ASN A 68 8.14 -6.73 -21.22
N PHE A 69 7.65 -5.49 -21.03
CA PHE A 69 7.26 -4.61 -22.13
C PHE A 69 8.13 -3.36 -22.17
N VAL A 70 8.59 -2.98 -23.37
CA VAL A 70 9.42 -1.79 -23.61
C VAL A 70 8.75 -0.52 -23.07
N LYS A 71 7.44 -0.38 -23.29
CA LYS A 71 6.66 0.75 -22.77
C LYS A 71 6.66 0.76 -21.23
N GLY A 72 6.47 -0.40 -20.59
CA GLY A 72 6.49 -0.51 -19.14
C GLY A 72 7.84 -0.14 -18.53
N LYS A 73 8.94 -0.59 -19.13
CA LYS A 73 10.29 -0.18 -18.75
C LYS A 73 10.48 1.33 -18.85
N SER A 74 10.05 1.92 -19.98
CA SER A 74 10.10 3.37 -20.19
C SER A 74 9.27 4.13 -19.15
N ASP A 75 8.07 3.64 -18.82
CA ASP A 75 7.19 4.28 -17.83
C ASP A 75 7.84 4.35 -16.44
N ILE A 76 8.50 3.26 -16.01
CA ILE A 76 9.20 3.21 -14.72
C ILE A 76 10.41 4.14 -14.71
N ILE A 77 11.27 4.07 -15.73
CA ILE A 77 12.49 4.90 -15.79
C ILE A 77 12.14 6.38 -15.85
N GLN A 78 11.10 6.77 -16.61
CA GLN A 78 10.65 8.15 -16.67
C GLN A 78 10.04 8.63 -15.34
N GLY A 79 9.22 7.79 -14.69
CA GLY A 79 8.62 8.13 -13.39
C GLY A 79 9.59 8.08 -12.21
N ALA A 80 10.74 7.41 -12.37
CA ALA A 80 11.70 7.19 -11.30
C ALA A 80 12.21 8.49 -10.68
N LYS A 81 12.46 9.53 -11.48
CA LYS A 81 12.93 10.82 -10.96
C LYS A 81 11.95 11.39 -9.93
N CYS A 82 10.68 11.51 -10.31
CA CYS A 82 9.63 12.03 -9.44
C CYS A 82 9.42 11.15 -8.20
N ILE A 83 9.22 9.84 -8.37
CA ILE A 83 8.93 8.93 -7.26
C ILE A 83 10.08 8.85 -6.26
N ASN A 84 11.33 8.89 -6.75
CA ASN A 84 12.50 8.93 -5.87
C ASN A 84 12.60 10.26 -5.10
N THR A 85 12.20 11.38 -5.68
CA THR A 85 12.16 12.69 -4.99
C THR A 85 11.13 12.71 -3.88
N ILE A 86 9.90 12.24 -4.15
CA ILE A 86 8.83 12.22 -3.15
C ILE A 86 8.95 11.05 -2.17
N LYS A 87 10.09 10.34 -2.14
CA LYS A 87 10.25 9.12 -1.36
C LYS A 87 10.04 9.36 0.14
N GLU A 88 10.68 10.39 0.68
CA GLU A 88 10.62 10.72 2.11
C GLU A 88 9.21 11.17 2.52
N THR A 89 8.59 12.07 1.74
CA THR A 89 7.23 12.55 2.00
C THR A 89 6.18 11.45 1.80
N GLY A 90 6.39 10.56 0.82
CA GLY A 90 5.57 9.36 0.65
C GLY A 90 5.74 8.34 1.78
N ALA A 91 6.93 8.26 2.39
CA ALA A 91 7.17 7.42 3.57
C ALA A 91 6.33 7.88 4.78
N GLN A 92 6.09 9.19 4.90
CA GLN A 92 5.18 9.74 5.91
C GLN A 92 3.74 9.27 5.68
N CYS A 93 3.27 9.25 4.43
CA CYS A 93 1.93 8.70 4.09
C CYS A 93 1.80 7.23 4.51
N LEU A 94 2.80 6.40 4.20
CA LEU A 94 2.80 4.99 4.61
C LEU A 94 2.90 4.82 6.12
N THR A 95 3.79 5.55 6.79
CA THR A 95 3.97 5.48 8.25
C THR A 95 2.66 5.84 8.95
N GLN A 96 2.01 6.91 8.51
CA GLN A 96 0.70 7.32 9.03
C GLN A 96 -0.36 6.23 8.81
N THR A 97 -0.38 5.61 7.63
CA THR A 97 -1.29 4.51 7.29
C THR A 97 -1.05 3.29 8.17
N ILE A 98 0.21 2.88 8.36
CA ILE A 98 0.57 1.76 9.22
C ILE A 98 0.10 2.03 10.65
N ASN A 99 0.38 3.22 11.18
CA ASN A 99 -0.05 3.61 12.52
C ASN A 99 -1.58 3.59 12.67
N ASP A 100 -2.31 4.02 11.64
CA ASP A 100 -3.77 3.98 11.64
C ASP A 100 -4.29 2.54 11.59
N LEU A 101 -3.72 1.67 10.76
CA LEU A 101 -4.10 0.25 10.70
C LEU A 101 -3.77 -0.49 12.01
N MET A 102 -2.61 -0.22 12.61
CA MET A 102 -2.24 -0.75 13.92
C MET A 102 -3.23 -0.31 15.01
N ALA A 103 -3.76 0.91 14.93
CA ALA A 103 -4.82 1.35 15.82
C ALA A 103 -6.17 0.67 15.52
N ILE A 104 -6.54 0.55 14.24
CA ILE A 104 -7.81 -0.02 13.77
C ILE A 104 -7.96 -1.50 14.12
N ARG A 105 -6.88 -2.29 14.19
CA ARG A 105 -6.98 -3.70 14.58
C ARG A 105 -7.63 -3.91 15.96
N HIS A 106 -7.52 -2.91 16.84
CA HIS A 106 -8.13 -2.87 18.17
C HIS A 106 -9.55 -2.29 18.20
N ALA A 107 -10.08 -1.83 17.06
CA ALA A 107 -11.46 -1.37 16.97
C ALA A 107 -12.44 -2.55 17.12
N PRO A 108 -13.71 -2.29 17.49
CA PRO A 108 -14.78 -3.27 17.37
C PRO A 108 -14.83 -3.86 15.95
N THR A 109 -15.23 -5.12 15.83
CA THR A 109 -15.39 -5.80 14.53
C THR A 109 -16.32 -5.01 13.60
N ASP A 110 -17.37 -4.42 14.17
CA ASP A 110 -18.31 -3.55 13.47
C ASP A 110 -17.60 -2.30 12.93
N GLY A 111 -17.61 -2.18 11.60
CA GLY A 111 -16.98 -1.08 10.90
C GLY A 111 -15.44 -1.11 10.91
N LYS A 112 -14.80 -2.23 11.27
CA LYS A 112 -13.35 -2.41 11.13
C LYS A 112 -12.92 -2.36 9.66
N ILE A 113 -13.61 -3.10 8.79
CA ILE A 113 -13.37 -3.06 7.33
C ILE A 113 -13.60 -1.65 6.78
N ALA A 114 -14.68 -0.97 7.17
CA ALA A 114 -14.96 0.40 6.73
C ALA A 114 -13.78 1.34 7.03
N LYS A 115 -13.25 1.27 8.26
CA LYS A 115 -12.08 2.07 8.68
C LYS A 115 -10.83 1.70 7.89
N THR A 116 -10.58 0.41 7.68
CA THR A 116 -9.44 -0.07 6.86
C THR A 116 -9.51 0.44 5.43
N CYS A 117 -10.69 0.36 4.79
CA CYS A 117 -10.92 0.88 3.44
C CYS A 117 -10.66 2.39 3.38
N CYS A 118 -11.21 3.15 4.33
CA CYS A 118 -10.96 4.59 4.44
C CYS A 118 -9.48 4.94 4.67
N THR A 119 -8.76 4.15 5.46
CA THR A 119 -7.32 4.34 5.68
C THR A 119 -6.53 4.10 4.39
N TYR A 120 -6.93 3.11 3.58
CA TYR A 120 -6.35 2.90 2.25
C TYR A 120 -6.64 4.06 1.30
N TYR A 121 -7.88 4.56 1.22
CA TYR A 121 -8.20 5.70 0.35
C TYR A 121 -7.41 6.97 0.71
N ARG A 122 -7.22 7.22 2.02
CA ARG A 122 -6.35 8.31 2.49
C ARG A 122 -4.88 8.10 2.13
N LEU A 123 -4.39 6.86 2.10
CA LEU A 123 -3.03 6.57 1.61
C LEU A 123 -2.90 6.93 0.13
N GLU A 124 -3.85 6.50 -0.70
CA GLU A 124 -3.83 6.81 -2.13
C GLU A 124 -3.83 8.32 -2.37
N GLU A 125 -4.77 9.02 -1.73
CA GLU A 125 -4.88 10.48 -1.82
C GLU A 125 -3.59 11.16 -1.36
N CYS A 126 -3.01 10.73 -0.23
CA CYS A 126 -1.76 11.28 0.28
C CYS A 126 -0.62 11.12 -0.73
N LEU A 127 -0.44 9.92 -1.32
CA LEU A 127 0.64 9.67 -2.28
C LEU A 127 0.45 10.46 -3.59
N VAL A 128 -0.78 10.54 -4.10
CA VAL A 128 -1.10 11.34 -5.29
C VAL A 128 -0.87 12.82 -5.00
N HIS A 129 -1.32 13.33 -3.86
CA HIS A 129 -1.11 14.70 -3.44
C HIS A 129 0.37 15.05 -3.28
N LYS A 130 1.18 14.17 -2.65
CA LYS A 130 2.64 14.37 -2.58
C LYS A 130 3.31 14.43 -3.94
N THR A 131 2.77 13.70 -4.91
CA THR A 131 3.23 13.77 -6.30
C THR A 131 2.82 15.09 -6.98
N GLN A 132 1.66 15.63 -6.63
CA GLN A 132 1.16 16.90 -7.17
C GLN A 132 1.89 18.12 -6.57
N GLU A 133 2.14 18.13 -5.25
CA GLU A 133 2.77 19.26 -4.55
C GLU A 133 4.21 19.53 -5.03
N ASP A 134 4.95 18.49 -5.46
CA ASP A 134 6.35 18.63 -5.91
C ASP A 134 6.44 19.05 -7.38
N HIS A 135 5.98 20.27 -7.69
CA HIS A 135 6.04 20.85 -9.03
C HIS A 135 7.48 21.07 -9.56
N LYS A 136 8.51 20.93 -8.70
CA LYS A 136 9.90 21.10 -9.12
C LYS A 136 10.40 19.91 -9.92
N VAL A 137 9.93 18.71 -9.58
CA VAL A 137 10.41 17.46 -10.19
C VAL A 137 9.29 16.67 -10.86
N CYS A 138 8.08 16.70 -10.30
CA CYS A 138 6.95 15.92 -10.76
C CYS A 138 6.05 16.72 -11.71
N THR A 139 5.45 16.02 -12.66
CA THR A 139 4.46 16.56 -13.58
C THR A 139 3.06 16.06 -13.24
N PRO A 140 1.98 16.69 -13.74
CA PRO A 140 0.62 16.14 -13.60
C PRO A 140 0.48 14.70 -14.15
N LYS A 141 1.30 14.33 -15.14
CA LYS A 141 1.34 12.95 -15.67
C LYS A 141 1.90 11.97 -14.64
N ASP A 142 2.83 12.40 -13.79
CA ASP A 142 3.39 11.54 -12.73
C ASP A 142 2.37 11.28 -11.63
N ALA A 143 1.56 12.28 -11.26
CA ALA A 143 0.46 12.09 -10.31
C ALA A 143 -0.56 11.08 -10.84
N LYS A 144 -0.95 11.20 -12.11
CA LYS A 144 -1.82 10.20 -12.76
C LYS A 144 -1.17 8.82 -12.81
N ARG A 145 0.13 8.74 -13.10
CA ARG A 145 0.88 7.47 -13.10
C ARG A 145 0.91 6.85 -11.70
N MET A 146 1.02 7.64 -10.65
CA MET A 146 0.95 7.17 -9.25
C MET A 146 -0.42 6.56 -8.96
N GLU A 147 -1.51 7.23 -9.35
CA GLU A 147 -2.87 6.71 -9.22
C GLU A 147 -3.05 5.38 -9.98
N GLU A 148 -2.64 5.31 -11.25
CA GLU A 148 -2.70 4.10 -12.08
C GLU A 148 -1.83 2.95 -11.54
N LEU A 149 -0.74 3.27 -10.84
CA LEU A 149 0.13 2.30 -10.18
C LEU A 149 -0.56 1.70 -8.95
N LEU A 150 -1.16 2.56 -8.10
CA LEU A 150 -1.88 2.15 -6.90
C LEU A 150 -3.10 1.30 -7.26
N GLU A 151 -3.95 1.78 -8.18
CA GLU A 151 -5.11 1.02 -8.68
C GLU A 151 -4.65 -0.29 -9.33
N GLY A 152 -3.52 -0.26 -10.03
CA GLY A 152 -2.90 -1.43 -10.62
C GLY A 152 -2.50 -2.53 -9.65
N TYR A 153 -1.92 -2.15 -8.52
CA TYR A 153 -1.42 -3.09 -7.52
C TYR A 153 -2.52 -3.58 -6.58
N SER A 154 -3.38 -2.69 -6.11
CA SER A 154 -4.33 -3.00 -5.03
C SER A 154 -5.79 -2.92 -5.46
N GLY A 155 -6.13 -2.34 -6.62
CA GLY A 155 -7.51 -2.08 -7.03
C GLY A 155 -8.43 -3.29 -6.98
N GLN A 156 -7.98 -4.46 -7.45
CA GLN A 156 -8.80 -5.69 -7.37
C GLN A 156 -9.06 -6.15 -5.93
N MET A 157 -8.04 -6.07 -5.07
CA MET A 157 -8.16 -6.42 -3.66
C MET A 157 -9.09 -5.45 -2.93
N ILE A 158 -8.94 -4.15 -3.20
CA ILE A 158 -9.75 -3.09 -2.61
C ILE A 158 -11.20 -3.17 -3.10
N ASN A 159 -11.43 -3.35 -4.40
CA ASN A 159 -12.78 -3.54 -4.94
C ASN A 159 -13.47 -4.77 -4.34
N HIS A 160 -12.71 -5.82 -4.01
CA HIS A 160 -13.26 -7.01 -3.34
C HIS A 160 -13.60 -6.76 -1.87
N VAL A 161 -12.66 -6.23 -1.08
CA VAL A 161 -12.82 -6.02 0.38
C VAL A 161 -13.73 -4.83 0.69
N CYS A 162 -13.64 -3.77 -0.12
CA CYS A 162 -14.28 -2.48 0.09
C CYS A 162 -15.49 -2.26 -0.81
N ALA A 163 -16.06 -3.31 -1.42
CA ALA A 163 -17.22 -3.21 -2.31
C ALA A 163 -18.41 -2.43 -1.69
N LYS A 164 -18.60 -2.54 -0.36
CA LYS A 164 -19.67 -1.88 0.39
C LYS A 164 -19.27 -0.50 0.96
N TYR A 165 -18.03 -0.08 0.75
CA TYR A 165 -17.43 1.12 1.33
C TYR A 165 -16.83 1.97 0.20
N PRO A 166 -17.66 2.75 -0.51
CA PRO A 166 -17.19 3.57 -1.62
C PRO A 166 -16.16 4.60 -1.15
N LYS A 167 -15.35 5.08 -2.09
CA LYS A 167 -14.36 6.13 -1.86
C LYS A 167 -15.05 7.48 -1.67
N ASP A 168 -15.58 7.70 -0.47
CA ASP A 168 -16.19 8.96 -0.01
C ASP A 168 -15.32 9.56 1.10
N LEU A 169 -14.64 10.65 0.77
CA LEU A 169 -13.69 11.30 1.67
C LEU A 169 -14.38 11.94 2.89
N ASP A 170 -15.60 12.45 2.75
CA ASP A 170 -16.34 13.05 3.85
C ASP A 170 -16.84 11.98 4.83
N HIS A 171 -17.33 10.87 4.30
CA HIS A 171 -17.66 9.70 5.10
C HIS A 171 -16.42 9.15 5.82
N CYS A 172 -15.31 9.01 5.11
CA CYS A 172 -14.05 8.55 5.68
C CYS A 172 -13.48 9.50 6.75
N ALA A 173 -13.60 10.82 6.57
CA ALA A 173 -13.19 11.80 7.56
C ALA A 173 -13.99 11.69 8.86
N LYS A 174 -15.29 11.38 8.76
CA LYS A 174 -16.14 11.10 9.93
C LYS A 174 -15.75 9.80 10.62
N LEU A 175 -15.58 8.71 9.85
CA LEU A 175 -15.19 7.39 10.38
C LEU A 175 -13.81 7.38 11.02
N LEU A 176 -12.87 8.15 10.48
CA LEU A 176 -11.49 8.27 10.93
C LEU A 176 -11.20 9.61 11.62
N SER A 177 -12.19 10.14 12.35
CA SER A 177 -12.02 11.42 13.05
C SER A 177 -10.81 11.37 13.99
N LYS A 178 -10.16 12.53 14.20
CA LYS A 178 -9.00 12.64 15.11
C LYS A 178 -9.31 12.09 16.51
N ARG A 179 -10.55 12.27 16.99
CA ARG A 179 -11.02 11.76 18.28
C ARG A 179 -11.02 10.22 18.30
N GLU A 180 -11.58 9.59 17.26
CA GLU A 180 -11.66 8.14 17.18
C GLU A 180 -10.27 7.49 17.02
N LEU A 181 -9.43 8.01 16.11
CA LEU A 181 -8.06 7.52 15.96
C LEU A 181 -7.23 7.73 17.24
N SER A 182 -7.40 8.85 17.94
CA SER A 182 -6.71 9.09 19.22
C SER A 182 -7.10 8.08 20.29
N LYS A 183 -8.39 7.73 20.40
CA LYS A 183 -8.85 6.67 21.32
C LYS A 183 -8.20 5.33 20.98
N LEU A 184 -8.22 4.92 19.71
CA LEU A 184 -7.64 3.65 19.26
C LEU A 184 -6.12 3.61 19.46
N ARG A 185 -5.41 4.70 19.17
CA ARG A 185 -3.96 4.81 19.38
C ARG A 185 -3.58 4.70 20.86
N LYS A 186 -4.37 5.26 21.78
CA LYS A 186 -4.16 5.09 23.23
C LYS A 186 -4.27 3.63 23.68
N ILE A 187 -5.10 2.83 23.00
CA ILE A 187 -5.19 1.39 23.25
C ILE A 187 -3.95 0.70 22.67
N SER A 188 -3.61 1.01 21.41
CA SER A 188 -2.44 0.44 20.71
C SER A 188 -1.12 0.74 21.42
N SER A 189 -0.93 1.95 21.97
CA SER A 189 0.33 2.36 22.60
C SER A 189 0.66 1.58 23.88
N LYS A 190 -0.35 0.96 24.51
CA LYS A 190 -0.13 0.07 25.66
C LYS A 190 0.59 -1.22 25.26
N ASN A 191 0.54 -1.60 23.98
CA ASN A 191 1.04 -2.89 23.50
C ASN A 191 2.39 -2.81 22.77
N LYS A 192 3.03 -1.63 22.64
CA LYS A 192 4.38 -1.42 22.05
C LYS A 192 4.70 -2.30 20.81
N GLU A 193 3.74 -2.47 19.91
CA GLU A 193 4.00 -3.20 18.66
C GLU A 193 4.33 -2.21 17.55
N GLU A 194 5.55 -2.30 17.03
CA GLU A 194 5.96 -1.59 15.83
C GLU A 194 5.74 -2.48 14.60
N SER A 195 5.13 -1.91 13.57
CA SER A 195 5.10 -2.53 12.24
C SER A 195 5.73 -1.57 11.22
N TYR A 196 6.40 -2.15 10.25
CA TYR A 196 6.95 -1.41 9.11
C TYR A 196 6.28 -1.78 7.78
N SER A 197 5.23 -2.59 7.83
CA SER A 197 4.47 -3.06 6.67
C SER A 197 2.99 -2.90 6.93
N ILE A 198 2.22 -2.51 5.91
CA ILE A 198 0.76 -2.50 6.02
C ILE A 198 0.17 -3.91 6.07
N LEU A 199 0.90 -4.93 5.57
CA LEU A 199 0.39 -6.29 5.50
C LEU A 199 0.05 -6.86 6.87
N GLN A 200 0.93 -6.70 7.85
CA GLN A 200 0.73 -7.30 9.17
C GLN A 200 -0.56 -6.80 9.83
N PRO A 201 -0.78 -5.49 10.03
CA PRO A 201 -2.03 -5.04 10.63
C PRO A 201 -3.24 -5.34 9.75
N MET A 202 -3.11 -5.38 8.42
CA MET A 202 -4.20 -5.82 7.54
C MET A 202 -4.57 -7.29 7.80
N ILE A 203 -3.58 -8.19 7.93
CA ILE A 203 -3.80 -9.59 8.25
C ILE A 203 -4.50 -9.70 9.62
N ASP A 204 -3.99 -9.01 10.64
CA ASP A 204 -4.58 -9.01 11.99
C ASP A 204 -6.06 -8.54 11.96
N ILE A 205 -6.34 -7.48 11.19
CA ILE A 205 -7.70 -6.98 11.00
C ILE A 205 -8.59 -8.03 10.34
N LEU A 206 -8.13 -8.62 9.23
CA LEU A 206 -8.91 -9.57 8.45
C LEU A 206 -9.14 -10.89 9.20
N ASP A 207 -8.17 -11.33 9.99
CA ASP A 207 -8.28 -12.55 10.81
C ASP A 207 -9.24 -12.35 12.00
N SER A 208 -9.37 -11.11 12.49
CA SER A 208 -10.31 -10.78 13.58
C SER A 208 -11.79 -10.74 13.17
N ILE A 209 -12.08 -10.94 11.88
CA ILE A 209 -13.45 -10.87 11.35
C ILE A 209 -13.98 -12.30 11.22
N PRO A 210 -15.10 -12.62 11.90
CA PRO A 210 -15.72 -13.93 11.77
C PRO A 210 -16.15 -14.19 10.32
N PRO A 211 -16.13 -15.46 9.88
CA PRO A 211 -16.47 -15.86 8.51
C PRO A 211 -17.91 -15.50 8.10
#